data_AF-A0A6N8UCH7-F1
#
_entry.id   AF-A0A6N8UCH7-F1
#
_cell.length_a   1.000
_cell.length_b   1.000
_cell.length_c   1.000
_cell.angle_alpha   90.00
_cell.angle_beta   90.00
_cell.angle_gamma   90.00
#
_symmetry.space_group_name_H-M   'P 1'
#
loop_
_entity.id
_entity.type
_entity.pdbx_description
1 polymer ?
#
loop_
_entity_poly.entity_id
_entity_poly.type
_entity_poly.pdbx_seq_one_letter_code
_entity_poly.pdbx_strand_id
1 'polypeptide(L)' 'MITKVLNIKNKDALNGTTAVNMLALLHGANILRVHDVQEEAQCIKIFEAYEQV' A
#
# COMPACT_ATOMS: atom_id res chain seq x y z
N MET A 1 -2.02 -9.15 -9.49
CA MET A 1 -1.49 -10.19 -8.57
C MET A 1 -2.31 -10.24 -7.30
N ILE A 2 -2.49 -9.12 -6.60
CA ILE A 2 -3.27 -8.99 -5.37
C ILE A 2 -4.70 -9.55 -5.49
N THR A 3 -5.43 -9.21 -6.56
CA THR A 3 -6.79 -9.72 -6.83
C THR A 3 -6.89 -11.23 -6.96
N LYS A 4 -5.85 -11.89 -7.48
CA LYS A 4 -5.81 -13.35 -7.60
C LYS A 4 -5.63 -14.02 -6.24
N VAL A 5 -4.79 -13.43 -5.38
CA VAL A 5 -4.55 -13.95 -4.02
C VAL A 5 -5.80 -13.79 -3.15
N LEU A 6 -6.49 -12.65 -3.27
CA LEU A 6 -7.68 -12.35 -2.48
C LEU A 6 -8.99 -12.85 -3.10
N ASN A 7 -8.94 -13.37 -4.33
CA ASN A 7 -10.11 -13.79 -5.12
C ASN A 7 -11.21 -12.71 -5.23
N ILE A 8 -10.79 -11.45 -5.45
CA ILE A 8 -11.67 -10.28 -5.56
C ILE A 8 -11.51 -9.56 -6.91
N LYS A 9 -12.45 -8.68 -7.25
CA LYS A 9 -12.37 -7.85 -8.45
C LYS A 9 -11.33 -6.72 -8.26
N ASN A 10 -10.79 -6.21 -9.37
CA ASN A 10 -9.79 -5.12 -9.34
C ASN A 10 -10.29 -3.89 -8.58
N LYS A 11 -11.58 -3.55 -8.70
CA LYS A 11 -12.18 -2.41 -7.99
C LYS A 11 -12.16 -2.54 -6.47
N ASP A 12 -12.06 -3.76 -5.94
CA ASP A 12 -12.07 -4.04 -4.51
C ASP A 12 -10.64 -4.29 -3.98
N ALA A 13 -9.63 -4.21 -4.86
CA ALA A 13 -8.25 -4.56 -4.55
C ALA A 13 -7.48 -3.49 -3.77
N LEU A 14 -8.06 -2.31 -3.58
CA LEU A 14 -7.44 -1.14 -2.96
C LEU A 14 -6.78 -1.49 -1.62
N ASN A 15 -7.52 -2.11 -0.70
CA ASN A 15 -6.99 -2.53 0.60
C ASN A 15 -5.78 -3.48 0.47
N GLY A 16 -5.84 -4.42 -0.47
CA GLY A 16 -4.72 -5.32 -0.74
C GLY A 16 -3.50 -4.60 -1.32
N THR A 17 -3.71 -3.58 -2.16
CA THR A 17 -2.64 -2.73 -2.69
C THR A 17 -2.00 -1.90 -1.58
N THR A 18 -2.79 -1.29 -0.71
CA THR A 18 -2.30 -0.53 0.45
C THR A 18 -1.46 -1.40 1.38
N ALA A 19 -1.91 -2.63 1.67
CA ALA A 19 -1.16 -3.56 2.52
C ALA A 19 0.20 -3.95 1.92
N VAL A 20 0.26 -4.21 0.60
CA VAL A 20 1.52 -4.52 -0.10
C VAL A 20 2.44 -3.30 -0.14
N ASN A 21 1.89 -2.10 -0.33
CA ASN A 21 2.67 -0.86 -0.32
C ASN A 21 3.29 -0.60 1.05
N MET A 22 2.52 -0.80 2.14
CA MET A 22 3.05 -0.73 3.50
C MET A 22 4.19 -1.72 3.72
N LEU A 23 4.02 -2.96 3.24
CA LEU A 23 5.07 -3.98 3.32
C LEU A 23 6.32 -3.54 2.53
N ALA A 24 6.14 -2.97 1.34
CA ALA A 24 7.25 -2.47 0.53
C ALA A 24 8.02 -1.35 1.26
N LEU A 25 7.31 -0.39 1.87
CA LEU A 25 7.91 0.68 2.66
C LEU A 25 8.72 0.12 3.85
N LEU A 26 8.15 -0.81 4.60
CA LEU A 26 8.84 -1.50 5.71
C LEU A 26 10.10 -2.26 5.28
N HIS A 27 10.18 -2.69 4.02
CA HIS A 27 11.37 -3.34 3.47
C HIS A 27 12.33 -2.36 2.77
N GLY A 28 12.17 -1.05 2.97
CA GLY A 28 13.08 -0.02 2.46
C GLY A 28 12.77 0.47 1.04
N ALA A 29 11.55 0.28 0.53
CA ALA A 29 11.17 0.89 -0.75
C ALA A 29 11.07 2.42 -0.61
N ASN A 30 11.84 3.16 -1.43
CA ASN A 30 11.79 4.63 -1.43
C ASN A 30 10.78 5.22 -2.42
N ILE A 31 10.23 4.42 -3.34
CA ILE A 31 9.31 4.88 -4.39
C ILE A 31 8.15 3.88 -4.50
N LEU A 32 6.92 4.39 -4.39
CA LEU A 32 5.70 3.64 -4.68
C LEU A 32 5.05 4.18 -5.95
N ARG A 33 4.76 3.30 -6.92
CA ARG A 33 4.00 3.66 -8.13
C ARG A 33 2.57 3.16 -7.98
N VAL A 34 1.65 4.10 -7.85
CA VAL A 34 0.26 3.86 -7.48
C VAL A 34 -0.68 4.52 -8.50
N HIS A 35 -1.91 4.01 -8.60
CA HIS A 35 -2.94 4.60 -9.47
C HIS A 35 -3.84 5.54 -8.66
N ASP A 36 -4.22 5.08 -7.49
CA ASP A 36 -4.94 5.85 -6.48
C ASP A 36 -3.89 6.55 -5.62
N VAL A 37 -4.00 7.87 -5.44
CA VAL A 37 -2.95 8.67 -4.77
C VAL A 37 -3.37 9.05 -3.35
N GLN A 38 -4.67 9.18 -3.09
CA GLN A 38 -5.17 9.69 -1.81
C GLN A 38 -4.98 8.65 -0.70
N GLU A 39 -5.36 7.40 -0.96
CA GLU A 39 -5.27 6.30 -0.02
C GLU A 39 -3.81 5.92 0.29
N GLU A 40 -2.95 5.93 -0.72
CA GLU A 40 -1.53 5.64 -0.55
C GLU A 40 -0.78 6.76 0.16
N ALA A 41 -1.18 8.02 -0.02
CA ALA A 41 -0.67 9.11 0.80
C ALA A 41 -1.02 8.94 2.29
N GLN A 42 -2.20 8.38 2.63
CA GLN A 42 -2.54 8.06 4.02
C GLN A 42 -1.66 6.92 4.55
N CYS A 43 -1.39 5.90 3.74
CA CYS A 43 -0.48 4.80 4.10
C CYS A 43 0.95 5.30 4.38
N ILE A 44 1.48 6.19 3.53
CA ILE A 44 2.81 6.80 3.74
C ILE A 44 2.83 7.59 5.05
N LYS A 45 1.81 8.41 5.34
CA LYS A 45 1.74 9.17 6.60
C LYS A 45 1.75 8.26 7.84
N ILE A 46 1.05 7.12 7.77
CA ILE A 46 1.05 6.13 8.85
C ILE A 46 2.43 5.48 8.98
N PHE A 47 3.07 5.14 7.86
CA PHE A 47 4.42 4.58 7.84
C PHE A 47 5.45 5.54 8.44
N GLU A 48 5.44 6.81 8.04
CA GLU A 48 6.33 7.84 8.59
C GLU A 48 6.14 8.01 10.11
N ALA A 49 4.89 7.97 10.58
CA ALA A 49 4.60 8.01 12.01
C ALA A 49 5.08 6.76 12.76
N TYR A 50 5.11 5.60 12.11
CA TYR A 50 5.62 4.35 12.67
C TYR A 50 7.16 4.31 12.73
N GLU A 51 7.87 4.75 11.68
CA GLU A 51 9.35 4.78 11.66
C GLU A 51 9.97 5.82 12.61
N GLN A 52 9.20 6.83 13.04
CA GLN A 52 9.67 7.82 14.02
C GLN A 52 9.67 7.30 15.47
N VAL A 53 9.23 6.05 15.72
CA VAL A 53 9.23 5.37 17.02
C VAL A 53 10.40 4.41 17.13
#